data_AF-A0A7C5QWY6-F1
#
_entry.id   AF-A0A7C5QWY6-F1
#
_cell.length_a   1.000
_cell.length_b   1.000
_cell.length_c   1.000
_cell.angle_alpha   90.00
_cell.angle_beta   90.00
_cell.angle_gamma   90.00
#
_symmetry.space_group_name_H-M   'P 1'
#
loop_
_entity.id
_entity.type
_entity.pdbx_description
1 polymer ?
#
loop_
_entity_poly.entity_id
_entity_poly.type
_entity_poly.pdbx_seq_one_letter_code
_entity_poly.pdbx_strand_id
1 'polypeptide(L)'
;MGPAATILLQQKLLAAVPARDDSDHVPLIIDMNPQVPSRIAHLIEGHGPDPAPVLATMARRLQAAGACALAMPCNTAHHYAPAITGAVTIPFLDMI
;
A
#
# COMPACT_ATOMS: atom_id res chain seq x y z
N MET A 1 -3.05 6.61 -5.09
CA MET A 1 -1.69 6.08 -5.34
C MET A 1 -1.83 5.08 -6.45
N GLY A 2 -1.15 5.34 -7.56
CA GLY A 2 -1.77 5.09 -8.85
C GLY A 2 -2.08 3.61 -9.09
N PRO A 3 -3.27 3.27 -9.60
CA PRO A 3 -3.56 1.93 -10.12
C PRO A 3 -2.41 1.37 -10.97
N ALA A 4 -1.83 2.19 -11.84
CA ALA A 4 -0.68 1.81 -12.67
C ALA A 4 0.58 1.44 -11.85
N ALA A 5 0.90 2.18 -10.79
CA ALA A 5 2.03 1.85 -9.91
C ALA A 5 1.77 0.57 -9.10
N THR A 6 0.52 0.35 -8.68
CA THR A 6 0.10 -0.89 -8.01
C THR A 6 0.20 -2.10 -8.96
N ILE A 7 -0.18 -1.95 -10.23
CA ILE A 7 0.00 -3.00 -11.26
C ILE A 7 1.49 -3.25 -11.51
N LEU A 8 2.30 -2.20 -11.61
CA LEU A 8 3.75 -2.34 -11.81
C LEU A 8 4.42 -3.08 -10.65
N LEU A 9 4.01 -2.83 -9.39
CA LEU A 9 4.51 -3.57 -8.24
C LEU A 9 4.18 -5.07 -8.35
N GLN A 10 2.95 -5.42 -8.74
CA GLN A 10 2.56 -6.82 -8.97
C GLN A 10 3.44 -7.48 -10.03
N GLN A 11 3.63 -6.82 -11.17
CA GLN A 11 4.49 -7.32 -12.26
C GLN A 11 5.93 -7.54 -11.79
N LYS A 12 6.49 -6.59 -11.03
CA LYS A 12 7.83 -6.70 -10.46
C LYS A 12 7.95 -7.84 -9.45
N LEU A 13 6.94 -8.04 -8.61
CA LEU A 13 6.96 -9.14 -7.65
C LEU A 13 6.90 -10.49 -8.37
N LEU A 14 6.00 -10.66 -9.34
CA LEU A 14 5.92 -11.87 -10.15
C LEU A 14 7.25 -12.19 -10.82
N ALA A 15 7.92 -11.19 -11.39
CA ALA A 15 9.21 -11.36 -12.05
C ALA A 15 10.38 -11.64 -11.08
N ALA A 16 10.26 -11.22 -9.81
CA ALA A 16 11.31 -11.39 -8.81
C ALA A 16 11.26 -12.75 -8.11
N VAL A 17 10.12 -13.44 -8.13
CA VAL A 17 9.98 -14.78 -7.53
C VAL A 17 10.49 -15.82 -8.54
N PRO A 18 11.51 -16.63 -8.21
CA PRO A 18 11.97 -17.72 -9.07
C PRO A 18 10.99 -18.91 -9.00
N ALA A 19 9.78 -18.72 -9.51
CA ALA A 19 8.71 -19.71 -9.53
C ALA A 19 8.93 -20.74 -10.65
N ARG A 20 8.57 -22.00 -10.39
CA ARG A 20 8.50 -23.08 -11.37
C ARG A 20 7.06 -23.44 -11.72
N ASP A 21 6.14 -23.18 -10.79
CA ASP A 21 4.69 -23.36 -10.93
C ASP A 21 3.94 -22.19 -10.26
N ASP A 22 2.65 -22.04 -10.54
CA ASP A 22 1.81 -20.95 -10.02
C ASP A 22 1.79 -20.92 -8.48
N SER A 23 1.85 -22.10 -7.84
CA SER A 23 1.86 -22.24 -6.38
C SER A 23 3.13 -21.74 -5.70
N ASP A 24 4.20 -21.48 -6.46
CA ASP A 24 5.46 -20.96 -5.92
C ASP A 24 5.41 -19.44 -5.69
N HIS A 25 4.40 -18.75 -6.24
CA HIS A 25 4.25 -17.31 -6.08
C HIS A 25 3.77 -16.91 -4.68
N VAL A 26 4.13 -15.69 -4.27
CA VAL A 26 3.66 -15.09 -3.02
C VAL A 26 2.17 -14.74 -3.13
N PRO A 27 1.29 -15.20 -2.22
CA PRO A 27 -0.11 -14.79 -2.20
C PRO A 27 -0.25 -13.28 -1.97
N LEU A 28 -1.13 -12.63 -2.74
CA LEU A 28 -1.36 -11.18 -2.65
C LEU A 28 -2.82 -10.85 -2.36
N ILE A 29 -3.01 -9.90 -1.45
CA ILE A 29 -4.28 -9.20 -1.24
C ILE A 29 -4.05 -7.73 -1.60
N ILE A 30 -4.86 -7.20 -2.51
CA ILE A 30 -4.64 -5.85 -3.07
C ILE A 30 -5.83 -4.96 -2.75
N ASP A 31 -5.58 -3.89 -1.97
CA ASP A 31 -6.51 -2.78 -1.80
C ASP A 31 -6.09 -1.63 -2.74
N MET A 32 -6.55 -1.71 -3.99
CA MET A 32 -6.34 -0.67 -4.99
C MET A 32 -7.46 0.37 -4.91
N ASN A 33 -7.34 1.30 -3.96
CA ASN A 33 -8.33 2.34 -3.71
C ASN A 33 -7.92 3.70 -4.34
N PRO A 34 -8.45 4.07 -5.52
CA PRO A 34 -8.18 5.37 -6.12
C PRO A 34 -8.91 6.53 -5.42
N GLN A 35 -9.88 6.27 -4.53
CA GLN A 35 -10.58 7.28 -3.75
C GLN A 35 -9.77 7.82 -2.55
N VAL A 36 -8.56 7.31 -2.30
CA VAL A 36 -7.63 7.91 -1.32
C VAL A 36 -7.37 9.37 -1.72
N PRO A 37 -7.61 10.33 -0.81
CA PRO A 37 -7.33 11.74 -1.06
C PRO A 37 -5.93 12.01 -1.62
N SER A 38 -5.78 13.09 -2.38
CA SER A 38 -4.50 13.44 -2.98
C SER A 38 -3.49 13.83 -1.89
N ARG A 39 -2.40 13.07 -1.80
CA ARG A 39 -1.27 13.38 -0.91
C ARG A 39 -0.61 14.70 -1.30
N ILE A 40 -0.51 14.99 -2.61
CA ILE A 40 0.06 16.24 -3.11
C ILE A 40 -0.79 17.42 -2.68
N ALA A 41 -2.11 17.32 -2.89
CA ALA A 41 -3.05 18.37 -2.53
C ALA A 41 -2.96 18.70 -1.04
N HIS A 42 -3.03 17.67 -0.19
CA HIS A 42 -3.04 17.87 1.25
C HIS A 42 -1.67 18.34 1.79
N LEU A 43 -0.58 17.65 1.42
CA LEU A 43 0.73 17.86 2.02
C LEU A 43 1.50 19.04 1.41
N ILE A 44 1.39 19.24 0.09
CA ILE A 44 2.23 20.20 -0.65
C ILE A 44 1.43 21.46 -0.97
N GLU A 45 0.22 21.30 -1.50
CA GLU A 45 -0.63 22.43 -1.91
C GLU A 45 -1.42 23.03 -0.72
N GLY A 46 -1.47 22.32 0.41
CA GLY A 46 -2.11 22.78 1.65
C GLY A 46 -3.64 22.78 1.59
N HIS A 47 -4.25 22.02 0.69
CA HIS A 47 -5.70 21.94 0.55
C HIS A 47 -6.22 20.51 0.37
N GLY A 48 -7.51 20.32 0.65
CA GLY A 48 -8.16 19.03 0.50
C GLY A 48 -7.96 18.08 1.68
N PRO A 49 -8.65 16.93 1.66
CA PRO A 49 -8.77 16.07 2.84
C PRO A 49 -7.47 15.36 3.20
N ASP A 50 -7.26 15.12 4.49
CA ASP A 50 -6.17 14.28 4.98
C ASP A 50 -6.34 12.83 4.50
N PRO A 51 -5.36 12.23 3.79
CA PRO A 51 -5.43 10.84 3.35
C PRO A 51 -5.17 9.82 4.48
N ALA A 52 -4.61 10.22 5.62
CA ALA A 52 -4.18 9.31 6.69
C ALA A 52 -5.30 8.39 7.22
N PRO A 53 -6.54 8.87 7.49
CA PRO A 53 -7.62 8.01 7.95
C PRO A 53 -8.02 6.93 6.93
N VAL A 54 -7.94 7.23 5.63
CA VAL A 54 -8.25 6.28 4.57
C VAL A 54 -7.16 5.22 4.47
N LEU A 55 -5.88 5.63 4.51
CA LEU A 55 -4.73 4.72 4.49
C LEU A 55 -4.74 3.76 5.70
N ALA A 56 -5.01 4.28 6.90
CA ALA A 56 -5.15 3.47 8.12
C ALA A 56 -6.30 2.45 8.00
N THR A 57 -7.40 2.83 7.37
CA THR A 57 -8.55 1.93 7.16
C THR A 57 -8.23 0.83 6.14
N MET A 58 -7.54 1.16 5.05
CA MET A 58 -7.06 0.17 4.08
C MET A 58 -6.09 -0.81 4.74
N ALA A 59 -5.15 -0.34 5.55
CA ALA A 59 -4.22 -1.19 6.29
C ALA A 59 -4.94 -2.19 7.20
N ARG A 60 -5.93 -1.72 7.98
CA ARG A 60 -6.78 -2.60 8.82
C ARG A 60 -7.53 -3.64 7.99
N ARG A 61 -8.08 -3.25 6.83
CA ARG A 61 -8.80 -4.18 5.94
C ARG A 61 -7.88 -5.28 5.41
N LEU A 62 -6.66 -4.92 4.99
CA LEU A 62 -5.67 -5.89 4.52
C LEU A 62 -5.24 -6.85 5.64
N GLN A 63 -4.95 -6.34 6.85
CA GLN A 63 -4.65 -7.19 7.99
C GLN A 63 -5.83 -8.14 8.32
N ALA A 64 -7.05 -7.61 8.38
CA ALA A 64 -8.25 -8.42 8.66
C ALA A 64 -8.52 -9.48 7.58
N ALA A 65 -8.10 -9.23 6.34
CA ALA A 65 -8.18 -10.19 5.24
C ALA A 65 -7.08 -11.27 5.28
N GLY A 66 -6.14 -11.19 6.22
CA GLY A 66 -5.08 -12.19 6.40
C GLY A 66 -3.71 -11.79 5.86
N ALA A 67 -3.49 -10.53 5.47
CA ALA A 67 -2.15 -10.08 5.12
C ALA A 67 -1.20 -10.20 6.32
N CYS A 68 0.00 -10.72 6.08
CA CYS A 68 1.05 -10.87 7.10
C CYS A 68 2.09 -9.75 7.07
N ALA A 69 2.12 -8.95 6.01
CA ALA A 69 2.95 -7.77 5.84
C ALA A 69 2.26 -6.80 4.87
N LEU A 70 2.61 -5.53 4.93
CA LEU A 70 2.09 -4.47 4.06
C LEU A 70 3.23 -3.86 3.23
N ALA A 71 2.94 -3.54 1.98
CA ALA A 71 3.81 -2.77 1.10
C ALA A 71 2.97 -1.76 0.31
N MET A 72 3.57 -0.62 -0.05
CA MET A 72 2.81 0.52 -0.57
C MET A 72 3.54 1.24 -1.71
N PRO A 73 3.12 1.10 -2.98
CA PRO A 73 3.84 1.69 -4.12
C PRO A 73 3.55 3.18 -4.33
N CYS A 74 3.90 4.04 -3.38
CA CYS A 74 3.89 5.49 -3.57
C CYS A 74 4.76 6.26 -2.58
N ASN A 75 5.76 6.98 -3.11
CA ASN A 75 6.70 7.78 -2.33
C ASN A 75 6.00 8.79 -1.39
N THR A 76 5.13 9.65 -1.93
CA THR A 76 4.53 10.73 -1.13
C THR A 76 3.60 10.25 -0.02
N ALA A 77 3.12 9.02 -0.10
CA ALA A 77 2.28 8.46 0.96
C ALA A 77 3.07 7.91 2.15
N HIS A 78 4.37 7.69 2.01
CA HIS A 78 5.21 7.26 3.14
C HIS A 78 5.34 8.35 4.21
N HIS A 79 5.05 9.61 3.88
CA HIS A 79 4.86 10.65 4.89
C HIS A 79 3.77 10.28 5.93
N TYR A 80 2.77 9.49 5.51
CA TYR A 80 1.66 9.01 6.36
C TYR A 80 1.89 7.60 6.90
N ALA A 81 3.11 7.03 6.76
CA ALA A 81 3.45 5.72 7.29
C ALA A 81 3.12 5.55 8.79
N PRO A 82 3.32 6.55 9.68
CA PRO A 82 2.92 6.43 11.09
C PRO A 82 1.43 6.12 11.30
N ALA A 83 0.54 6.63 10.43
CA ALA A 83 -0.88 6.34 10.51
C ALA A 83 -1.20 4.90 10.05
N ILE A 84 -0.41 4.36 9.13
CA ILE A 84 -0.51 2.97 8.69
C ILE A 84 0.01 2.04 9.79
N THR A 85 1.23 2.24 10.27
CA THR A 85 1.87 1.38 11.27
C THR A 85 1.20 1.45 12.63
N GLY A 86 0.64 2.61 13.00
CA GLY A 86 -0.15 2.74 14.23
C GLY A 86 -1.54 2.07 14.16
N ALA A 87 -2.02 1.72 12.97
CA ALA A 87 -3.34 1.14 12.77
C ALA A 87 -3.37 -0.40 12.73
N VAL A 88 -2.20 -1.04 12.64
CA VAL A 88 -2.01 -2.46 12.37
C VAL A 88 -0.87 -3.01 13.22
N THR A 89 -0.79 -4.33 13.35
CA THR A 89 0.26 -5.02 14.10
C THR A 89 1.26 -5.76 13.20
N ILE A 90 0.95 -5.88 11.91
CA ILE A 90 1.80 -6.51 10.90
C ILE A 90 2.85 -5.51 10.37
N PRO A 91 4.04 -5.98 9.97
CA PRO A 91 5.09 -5.10 9.46
C PRO A 91 4.66 -4.34 8.21
N PHE A 92 5.05 -3.07 8.16
CA PHE A 92 4.97 -2.23 6.97
C PHE A 92 6.37 -2.11 6.35
N LEU A 93 6.53 -2.65 5.15
CA LEU A 93 7.79 -2.62 4.40
C LEU A 93 7.91 -1.25 3.72
N ASP A 94 8.67 -0.37 4.35
CA ASP A 94 8.99 0.96 3.82
C ASP A 94 9.90 0.84 2.59
N MET A 95 9.61 1.59 1.53
CA MET A 95 10.42 1.62 0.31
C MET A 95 11.43 2.77 0.27
N ILE A 96 11.39 3.67 1.26
CA ILE A 96 12.21 4.89 1.35
C ILE A 96 13.44 4.67 2.23
#